data_AF-A0ABD0PBZ4-F1
#
_entry.id   AF-A0ABD0PBZ4-F1
#
_cell.length_a   1.000
_cell.length_b   1.000
_cell.length_c   1.000
_cell.angle_alpha   90.00
_cell.angle_beta   90.00
_cell.angle_gamma   90.00
#
_symmetry.space_group_name_H-M   'P 1'
#
loop_
_entity.id
_entity.type
_entity.pdbx_description
1 polymer ?
#
loop_
_entity_poly.entity_id
_entity_poly.type
_entity_poly.pdbx_seq_one_letter_code
_entity_poly.pdbx_strand_id
1 'polypeptide(L)'
;MEVDCKPEDLSKCSYEERCVELGEVKDMRLEAEAVVNDVLFAVTDMQVSQSLTSGLDVAYINVETREGNRYCLELTEAGLR
;
A
#
# COMPACT_ATOMS: atom_id res chain seq x y z
N MET A 1 17.69 30.75 22.38
CA MET A 1 16.30 30.25 22.37
C MET A 1 16.21 29.38 21.15
N GLU A 2 16.21 28.08 21.33
CA GLU A 2 16.12 27.12 20.21
C GLU A 2 14.65 26.72 20.10
N VAL A 3 14.05 26.95 18.93
CA VAL A 3 12.71 26.49 18.60
C VAL A 3 12.84 25.34 17.63
N ASP A 4 12.50 24.15 18.12
CA ASP A 4 12.48 22.89 17.40
C ASP A 4 11.15 22.83 16.62
N CYS A 5 11.14 23.33 15.39
CA CYS A 5 9.98 23.25 14.51
C CYS A 5 10.09 21.98 13.68
N LYS A 6 9.35 20.93 14.05
CA LYS A 6 9.10 19.78 13.17
C LYS A 6 8.20 20.25 12.01
N PRO A 7 8.58 20.07 10.74
CA PRO A 7 7.65 20.24 9.65
C PRO A 7 6.77 18.98 9.58
N GLU A 8 5.54 19.10 10.08
CA GLU A 8 4.47 18.13 9.89
C GLU A 8 3.91 18.24 8.45
N ASP A 9 3.67 17.07 7.85
CA ASP A 9 2.94 16.79 6.61
C ASP A 9 2.13 17.92 5.98
N LEU A 10 2.63 18.45 4.86
CA LEU A 10 1.84 19.22 3.89
C LEU A 10 2.44 19.06 2.48
N SER A 11 2.46 17.84 1.93
CA SER A 11 2.56 17.67 0.47
C SER A 11 1.19 17.90 -0.17
N LYS A 12 0.78 19.16 -0.11
CA LYS A 12 -0.31 19.72 -0.90
C LYS A 12 0.21 19.80 -2.34
N CYS A 13 -0.36 19.01 -3.25
CA CYS A 13 -0.02 19.04 -4.68
C CYS A 13 -0.14 20.48 -5.22
N SER A 14 1.01 21.13 -5.41
CA SER A 14 1.15 22.33 -6.22
C SER A 14 1.64 21.88 -7.59
N TYR A 15 0.82 22.15 -8.59
CA TYR A 15 1.05 22.02 -10.02
C TYR A 15 2.35 22.74 -10.44
N GLU A 16 3.46 22.01 -10.51
CA GLU A 16 4.51 22.32 -11.47
C GLU A 16 4.99 21.01 -12.07
N GLU A 17 4.80 20.92 -13.37
CA GLU A 17 5.31 19.90 -14.27
C GLU A 17 6.85 19.86 -14.18
N ARG A 18 7.35 19.05 -13.25
CA ARG A 18 8.69 18.49 -13.32
C ARG A 18 8.50 17.00 -13.49
N CYS A 19 8.75 16.53 -14.71
CA CYS A 19 8.89 15.13 -15.05
C CYS A 19 10.03 14.56 -14.18
N VAL A 20 9.69 14.06 -12.99
CA VAL A 20 10.63 13.30 -12.18
C VAL A 20 10.57 11.89 -12.71
N GLU A 21 11.47 11.59 -13.65
CA GLU A 21 12.00 10.24 -13.79
C GLU A 21 12.85 9.90 -12.54
N LEU A 22 12.22 9.93 -11.38
CA LEU A 22 12.64 9.19 -10.20
C LEU A 22 11.99 7.83 -10.42
N GLY A 23 12.76 6.82 -10.82
CA GLY A 23 12.25 5.46 -10.97
C GLY A 23 11.31 5.16 -9.81
N GLU A 24 10.03 4.99 -10.13
CA GLU A 24 8.95 4.96 -9.16
C GLU A 24 9.22 3.78 -8.23
N VAL A 25 9.84 4.03 -7.08
CA VAL A 25 9.95 3.03 -6.03
C VAL A 25 8.53 2.90 -5.47
N LYS A 26 7.73 2.06 -6.13
CA LYS A 26 6.36 1.77 -5.71
C LYS A 26 6.45 1.00 -4.42
N ASP A 27 6.07 1.64 -3.32
CA ASP A 27 5.94 0.95 -2.06
C ASP A 27 4.80 -0.07 -2.20
N MET A 28 5.15 -1.35 -2.32
CA MET A 28 4.17 -2.42 -2.54
C MET A 28 3.18 -2.52 -1.38
N ARG A 29 3.53 -2.00 -0.20
CA ARG A 29 2.59 -1.88 0.92
C ARG A 29 1.48 -0.87 0.61
N LEU A 30 1.81 0.28 0.06
CA LEU A 30 0.82 1.31 -0.29
C LEU A 30 -0.11 0.81 -1.39
N GLU A 31 0.46 0.12 -2.39
CA GLU A 31 -0.32 -0.54 -3.44
C GLU A 31 -1.24 -1.62 -2.85
N ALA A 32 -0.76 -2.42 -1.90
CA ALA A 32 -1.58 -3.41 -1.21
C ALA A 32 -2.74 -2.75 -0.44
N GLU A 33 -2.48 -1.67 0.30
CA GLU A 33 -3.53 -0.94 1.03
C GLU A 33 -4.59 -0.35 0.07
N ALA A 34 -4.17 0.16 -1.09
CA ALA A 34 -5.08 0.65 -2.12
C ALA A 34 -5.94 -0.48 -2.72
N VAL A 35 -5.34 -1.63 -3.05
CA VAL A 35 -6.06 -2.81 -3.56
C VAL A 35 -7.09 -3.29 -2.55
N VAL A 36 -6.71 -3.39 -1.27
CA VAL A 36 -7.64 -3.77 -0.20
C VAL A 36 -8.82 -2.82 -0.16
N ASN A 37 -8.58 -1.51 -0.19
CA ASN A 37 -9.67 -0.52 -0.12
C ASN A 37 -10.63 -0.61 -1.32
N ASP A 38 -10.12 -0.84 -2.52
CA ASP A 38 -10.91 -0.90 -3.74
C ASP A 38 -11.84 -2.13 -3.78
N VAL A 39 -11.36 -3.30 -3.30
CA VAL A 39 -12.11 -4.57 -3.45
C VAL A 39 -12.72 -5.11 -2.15
N LEU A 40 -12.53 -4.43 -1.00
CA LEU A 40 -13.06 -4.87 0.30
C LEU A 40 -14.56 -5.16 0.28
N PHE A 41 -15.33 -4.41 -0.54
CA PHE A 41 -16.78 -4.60 -0.65
C PHE A 41 -17.18 -5.98 -1.21
N ALA A 42 -16.31 -6.64 -1.97
CA ALA A 42 -16.60 -7.89 -2.67
C ALA A 42 -16.35 -9.14 -1.81
N VAL A 43 -15.66 -8.98 -0.68
CA VAL A 43 -15.18 -10.07 0.18
C VAL A 43 -15.77 -9.96 1.59
N THR A 44 -15.50 -10.94 2.45
CA THR A 44 -15.91 -10.90 3.87
C THR A 44 -14.96 -10.04 4.68
N ASP A 45 -13.66 -10.27 4.50
CA ASP A 45 -12.59 -9.53 5.15
C ASP A 45 -11.37 -9.47 4.23
N MET A 46 -10.63 -8.36 4.25
CA MET A 46 -9.38 -8.24 3.51
C MET A 46 -8.48 -7.20 4.17
N GLN A 47 -7.20 -7.57 4.35
CA GLN A 47 -6.24 -6.74 5.07
C GLN A 47 -4.80 -7.07 4.68
N VAL A 48 -3.92 -6.08 4.72
CA VAL A 48 -2.48 -6.31 4.61
C VAL A 48 -2.00 -7.08 5.83
N SER A 49 -1.19 -8.11 5.60
CA SER A 49 -0.67 -8.99 6.64
C SER A 49 0.29 -8.22 7.55
N GLN A 50 -0.07 -8.10 8.83
CA GLN A 50 0.80 -7.48 9.85
C GLN A 50 1.87 -8.44 10.37
N SER A 51 1.73 -9.74 10.09
CA SER A 51 2.65 -10.79 10.55
C SER A 51 3.78 -11.05 9.56
N LEU A 52 3.60 -10.68 8.29
CA LEU A 52 4.58 -10.87 7.22
C LEU A 52 5.18 -9.53 6.83
N THR A 53 6.39 -9.56 6.27
CA THR A 53 7.10 -8.35 5.88
C THR A 53 6.42 -7.71 4.68
N SER A 54 5.99 -6.45 4.84
CA SER A 54 5.45 -5.62 3.76
C SER A 54 6.32 -4.39 3.61
N GLY A 55 6.85 -4.15 2.41
CA GLY A 55 7.72 -3.02 2.12
C GLY A 55 7.81 -2.75 0.62
N LEU A 56 8.96 -2.25 0.16
CA LEU A 56 9.13 -1.74 -1.19
C LEU A 56 8.92 -2.82 -2.27
N ASP A 57 9.47 -4.01 -2.09
CA ASP A 57 9.48 -5.01 -3.17
C ASP A 57 8.32 -6.03 -3.09
N VAL A 58 7.76 -6.23 -1.89
CA VAL A 58 6.73 -7.23 -1.64
C VAL A 58 5.79 -6.80 -0.51
N ALA A 59 4.51 -7.13 -0.67
CA ALA A 59 3.51 -7.05 0.38
C ALA A 59 2.65 -8.30 0.40
N TYR A 60 2.08 -8.62 1.56
CA TYR A 60 1.20 -9.77 1.72
C TYR A 60 -0.19 -9.32 2.10
N ILE A 61 -1.22 -9.90 1.49
CA ILE A 61 -2.62 -9.55 1.72
C ILE A 61 -3.37 -10.81 2.12
N ASN A 62 -4.04 -10.77 3.26
CA ASN A 62 -4.96 -11.81 3.68
C ASN A 62 -6.37 -11.45 3.22
N VAL A 63 -7.07 -12.41 2.61
CA VAL A 63 -8.45 -12.25 2.16
C VAL A 63 -9.31 -13.43 2.61
N GLU A 64 -10.50 -13.12 3.10
CA GLU A 64 -11.57 -14.08 3.38
C GLU A 64 -12.72 -13.82 2.41
N THR A 65 -13.04 -14.79 1.54
CA THR A 65 -14.12 -14.66 0.57
C THR A 65 -15.48 -14.82 1.24
N ARG A 66 -16.57 -14.49 0.53
CA ARG A 66 -17.95 -14.62 1.05
C ARG A 66 -18.37 -16.06 1.29
N GLU A 67 -17.69 -16.99 0.64
CA GLU A 67 -17.80 -18.43 0.81
C GLU A 67 -17.01 -18.95 2.04
N GLY A 68 -16.27 -18.08 2.74
CA GLY A 68 -15.48 -18.43 3.92
C GLY A 68 -14.08 -18.98 3.61
N ASN A 69 -13.65 -18.95 2.35
CA ASN A 69 -12.31 -19.39 1.96
C ASN A 69 -11.28 -18.32 2.29
N ARG A 70 -10.13 -18.72 2.83
CA ARG A 70 -9.05 -17.82 3.21
C ARG A 70 -7.84 -18.01 2.31
N TYR A 71 -7.31 -16.90 1.80
CA TYR A 71 -6.10 -16.88 0.98
C TYR A 71 -5.12 -15.84 1.53
N CYS A 72 -3.83 -16.14 1.39
CA CYS A 72 -2.74 -15.20 1.61
C CYS A 72 -2.11 -14.95 0.25
N LEU A 73 -2.23 -13.72 -0.24
CA LEU A 73 -1.75 -13.29 -1.54
C LEU A 73 -0.42 -12.56 -1.38
N GLU A 74 0.51 -12.82 -2.27
CA GLU A 74 1.76 -12.10 -2.41
C GLU A 74 1.59 -11.05 -3.52
N LEU A 75 1.83 -9.78 -3.20
CA LEU A 75 1.86 -8.68 -4.15
C LEU A 75 3.32 -8.29 -4.41
N THR A 76 3.73 -8.34 -5.67
CA THR A 76 5.04 -7.91 -6.16
C THR A 76 4.88 -7.11 -7.46
N GLU A 77 5.97 -6.61 -8.03
CA GLU A 77 5.93 -5.96 -9.35
C GLU A 77 5.41 -6.91 -10.47
N ALA A 78 5.56 -8.22 -10.30
CA ALA A 78 5.03 -9.22 -11.22
C ALA A 78 3.50 -9.41 -11.11
N GLY A 79 2.86 -8.82 -10.10
CA GLY A 79 1.43 -8.90 -9.83
C GLY A 79 1.10 -9.67 -8.55
N LEU A 80 -0.10 -10.25 -8.53
CA LEU A 80 -0.67 -10.99 -7.40
C LEU A 80 -0.45 -12.50 -7.59
N ARG A 81 0.03 -13.16 -6.54
CA ARG A 81 0.23 -14.61 -6.49
C ARG A 81 -0.48 -15.25 -5.30
#